data_AF-A0AAU3H3I7-F1
#
_entry.id   AF-A0AAU3H3I7-F1
#
_cell.length_a   1.000
_cell.length_b   1.000
_cell.length_c   1.000
_cell.angle_alpha   90.00
_cell.angle_beta   90.00
_cell.angle_gamma   90.00
#
_symmetry.space_group_name_H-M   'P 1'
#
loop_
_entity.id
_entity.type
_entity.pdbx_description
1 polymer ?
#
loop_
_entity_poly.entity_id
_entity_poly.type
_entity_poly.pdbx_seq_one_letter_code
_entity_poly.pdbx_strand_id
1 'polypeptide(L)'
;MVPLASWRTTAVLGGGFPQVADGSMEIGDLHEEPRSDWQMWHEIRSSGRGYGPSLVFGDYGIQPASALAQLPAGGGPPWGVLRYTVENSFVLCKVLTGGPDRTAVVRTAARRIRHLADFRGAAASAGEAWLRDCADGSMADSEGTGSHTQWLRAGSIQHFTYVVRYAWRPA
;
A
#
# COMPACT_ATOMS: atom_id res chain seq x y z
N MET A 1 2.49 -25.57 -29.82
CA MET A 1 1.72 -24.82 -28.80
C MET A 1 0.94 -25.85 -28.01
N VAL A 2 1.40 -26.21 -26.82
CA VAL A 2 0.73 -27.23 -25.98
C VAL A 2 -0.55 -26.59 -25.44
N PRO A 3 -1.74 -27.18 -25.65
CA PRO A 3 -2.94 -26.64 -25.06
C PRO A 3 -2.78 -26.76 -23.55
N LEU A 4 -2.88 -25.62 -22.85
CA LEU A 4 -3.09 -25.63 -21.41
C LEU A 4 -4.26 -26.59 -21.15
N ALA A 5 -4.11 -27.51 -20.19
CA ALA A 5 -5.19 -28.37 -19.73
C ALA A 5 -6.48 -27.54 -19.47
N SER A 6 -7.66 -28.14 -19.35
CA SER A 6 -8.86 -27.38 -18.94
C SER A 6 -8.70 -26.86 -17.49
N TRP A 7 -7.99 -25.75 -17.32
CA TRP A 7 -7.89 -25.04 -16.04
C TRP A 7 -9.26 -24.43 -15.80
N ARG A 8 -10.02 -25.01 -14.86
CA ARG A 8 -11.36 -24.50 -14.48
C ARG A 8 -11.28 -23.05 -13.94
N THR A 9 -10.11 -22.65 -13.45
CA THR A 9 -9.83 -21.29 -12.98
C THR A 9 -8.34 -20.98 -13.11
N THR A 10 -8.01 -19.81 -13.61
CA THR A 10 -6.65 -19.26 -13.68
C THR A 10 -6.59 -18.00 -12.81
N ALA A 11 -5.61 -17.92 -11.90
CA ALA A 11 -5.41 -16.78 -11.03
C ALA A 11 -4.31 -15.86 -11.57
N VAL A 12 -4.60 -14.58 -11.70
CA VAL A 12 -3.64 -13.52 -11.94
C VAL A 12 -3.30 -12.88 -10.61
N LEU A 13 -2.04 -12.95 -10.19
CA LEU A 13 -1.58 -12.30 -8.97
C LEU A 13 -0.89 -10.98 -9.36
N GLY A 14 -1.55 -9.86 -9.10
CA GLY A 14 -0.94 -8.54 -9.19
C GLY A 14 0.01 -8.35 -8.02
N GLY A 15 1.14 -7.70 -8.21
CA GLY A 15 2.14 -7.40 -7.18
C GLY A 15 2.99 -6.19 -7.58
N GLY A 16 2.40 -5.31 -8.40
CA GLY A 16 3.03 -4.14 -9.00
C GLY A 16 3.24 -3.00 -8.00
N PHE A 17 3.63 -3.31 -6.77
CA PHE A 17 3.97 -2.29 -5.79
C PHE A 17 5.30 -1.62 -6.18
N PRO A 18 5.40 -0.27 -6.14
CA PRO A 18 6.60 0.43 -6.58
C PRO A 18 7.83 0.06 -5.75
N GLN A 19 8.96 -0.03 -6.44
CA GLN A 19 10.25 -0.02 -5.78
C GLN A 19 10.60 1.42 -5.40
N VAL A 20 10.43 1.75 -4.13
CA VAL A 20 10.85 3.05 -3.60
C VAL A 20 12.35 3.05 -3.42
N ALA A 21 13.07 3.80 -4.25
CA ALA A 21 14.52 3.98 -4.19
C ALA A 21 14.88 5.31 -3.48
N ASP A 22 16.14 5.45 -3.07
CA ASP A 22 16.58 6.75 -2.57
C ASP A 22 16.55 7.80 -3.69
N GLY A 23 16.12 9.02 -3.37
CA GLY A 23 15.87 10.09 -4.34
C GLY A 23 14.58 9.96 -5.19
N SER A 24 13.81 8.87 -5.08
CA SER A 24 12.53 8.74 -5.81
C SER A 24 11.39 9.58 -5.23
N MET A 25 11.54 10.05 -3.99
CA MET A 25 10.52 10.80 -3.25
C MET A 25 11.19 11.79 -2.29
N GLU A 26 10.58 12.97 -2.17
CA GLU A 26 10.89 13.96 -1.15
C GLU A 26 10.31 13.57 0.22
N ILE A 27 11.02 13.94 1.28
CA ILE A 27 10.59 13.61 2.66
C ILE A 27 9.36 14.45 3.02
N GLY A 28 8.33 13.78 3.52
CA GLY A 28 7.09 14.39 3.99
C GLY A 28 6.06 14.67 2.90
N ASP A 29 6.47 14.67 1.63
CA ASP A 29 5.55 14.88 0.49
C ASP A 29 4.78 13.62 0.11
N LEU A 30 3.56 13.84 -0.40
CA LEU A 30 2.73 12.77 -0.93
C LEU A 30 3.18 12.47 -2.36
N HIS A 31 3.38 11.20 -2.64
CA HIS A 31 3.62 10.67 -3.97
C HIS A 31 2.52 9.67 -4.30
N GLU A 32 1.88 9.82 -5.45
CA GLU A 32 0.92 8.84 -5.95
C GLU A 32 1.59 7.93 -6.96
N GLU A 33 1.54 6.62 -6.69
CA GLU A 33 1.97 5.61 -7.64
C GLU A 33 0.76 4.85 -8.21
N PRO A 34 0.56 4.81 -9.53
CA PRO A 34 -0.51 4.03 -10.15
C PRO A 34 -0.45 2.54 -9.81
N ARG A 35 -1.62 1.94 -9.58
CA ARG A 35 -1.80 0.48 -9.45
C ARG A 35 -1.95 -0.14 -10.84
N SER A 36 -0.84 -0.22 -11.58
CA SER A 36 -0.84 -0.65 -12.99
C SER A 36 -1.39 -2.07 -13.18
N ASP A 37 -1.17 -2.96 -12.22
CA ASP A 37 -1.73 -4.32 -12.21
C ASP A 37 -3.26 -4.32 -12.00
N TRP A 38 -3.77 -3.43 -11.14
CA TRP A 38 -5.20 -3.21 -10.96
C TRP A 38 -5.87 -2.65 -12.22
N GLN A 39 -5.22 -1.69 -12.88
CA GLN A 39 -5.69 -1.12 -14.14
C GLN A 39 -5.71 -2.17 -15.26
N MET A 40 -4.61 -2.92 -15.43
CA MET A 40 -4.54 -4.05 -16.36
C MET A 40 -5.65 -5.06 -16.08
N TRP A 41 -5.92 -5.38 -14.82
CA TRP A 41 -7.01 -6.29 -14.46
C TRP A 41 -8.39 -5.77 -14.90
N HIS A 42 -8.66 -4.47 -14.73
CA HIS A 42 -9.90 -3.84 -15.19
C HIS A 42 -10.05 -3.89 -16.71
N GLU A 43 -8.96 -3.72 -17.45
CA GLU A 43 -8.96 -3.87 -18.91
C GLU A 43 -9.26 -5.31 -19.34
N ILE A 44 -8.61 -6.30 -18.70
CA ILE A 44 -8.89 -7.72 -18.97
C ILE A 44 -10.35 -8.06 -18.67
N ARG A 45 -10.89 -7.59 -17.54
CA ARG A 45 -12.29 -7.80 -17.15
C ARG A 45 -13.28 -7.15 -18.12
N SER A 46 -12.98 -5.95 -18.60
CA SER A 46 -13.87 -5.21 -19.51
C SER A 46 -13.77 -5.68 -20.98
N SER A 47 -12.76 -6.48 -21.32
CA SER A 47 -12.50 -6.94 -22.70
C SER A 47 -13.58 -7.84 -23.33
N GLY A 48 -14.53 -8.37 -22.55
CA GLY A 48 -15.59 -9.27 -23.04
C GLY A 48 -15.11 -10.62 -23.56
N ARG A 49 -13.86 -11.00 -23.28
CA ARG A 49 -13.26 -12.25 -23.78
C ARG A 49 -13.89 -13.47 -23.10
N GLY A 50 -14.10 -14.54 -23.87
CA GLY A 50 -14.74 -15.77 -23.38
C GLY A 50 -14.00 -16.48 -22.24
N TYR A 51 -12.72 -16.16 -22.00
CA TYR A 51 -11.96 -16.68 -20.86
C TYR A 51 -12.18 -15.89 -19.56
N GLY A 52 -12.86 -14.73 -19.61
CA GLY A 52 -13.06 -13.84 -18.47
C GLY A 52 -13.66 -14.52 -17.23
N PRO A 53 -14.69 -15.37 -17.35
CA PRO A 53 -15.27 -16.10 -16.22
C PRO A 53 -14.29 -17.08 -15.54
N SER A 54 -13.26 -17.53 -16.26
CA SER A 54 -12.24 -18.44 -15.72
C SER A 54 -11.08 -17.69 -15.07
N LEU A 55 -11.05 -16.35 -15.12
CA LEU A 55 -10.00 -15.54 -14.52
C LEU A 55 -10.42 -14.96 -13.17
N VAL A 56 -9.53 -15.10 -12.18
CA VAL A 56 -9.62 -14.41 -10.89
C VAL A 56 -8.36 -13.57 -10.67
N PHE A 57 -8.49 -12.50 -9.89
CA PHE A 57 -7.37 -11.62 -9.55
C PHE A 57 -7.11 -11.64 -8.06
N GLY A 58 -5.84 -11.77 -7.69
CA GLY A 58 -5.35 -11.58 -6.33
C GLY A 58 -4.42 -10.37 -6.31
N ASP A 59 -4.67 -9.44 -5.39
CA ASP A 59 -3.81 -8.28 -5.19
C ASP A 59 -2.76 -8.57 -4.11
N TYR A 60 -1.49 -8.63 -4.52
CA TYR A 60 -0.36 -8.99 -3.69
C TYR A 60 0.21 -7.74 -3.00
N GLY A 61 -0.42 -7.39 -1.88
CA GLY A 61 0.19 -6.63 -0.80
C GLY A 61 0.77 -5.25 -1.16
N ILE A 62 1.60 -4.73 -0.24
CA ILE A 62 2.15 -3.37 -0.32
C ILE A 62 3.69 -3.37 -0.33
N GLN A 63 4.29 -4.39 -0.92
CA GLN A 63 5.74 -4.55 -1.04
C GLN A 63 6.10 -5.05 -2.43
N PRO A 64 7.20 -4.55 -3.04
CA PRO A 64 7.66 -5.09 -4.30
C PRO A 64 8.12 -6.53 -4.10
N ALA A 65 7.96 -7.39 -5.12
CA ALA A 65 8.36 -8.81 -5.02
C ALA A 65 9.85 -8.98 -4.64
N SER A 66 10.71 -8.03 -5.04
CA SER A 66 12.12 -8.00 -4.67
C SER A 66 12.36 -7.87 -3.16
N ALA A 67 11.44 -7.27 -2.40
CA ALA A 67 11.56 -7.17 -0.94
C ALA A 67 11.41 -8.54 -0.25
N LEU A 68 10.69 -9.50 -0.86
CA LEU A 68 10.51 -10.85 -0.31
C LEU A 68 11.75 -11.72 -0.50
N ALA A 69 12.54 -11.43 -1.53
CA ALA A 69 13.76 -12.16 -1.83
C ALA A 69 14.94 -11.71 -0.96
N GLN A 70 14.79 -10.62 -0.21
CA GLN A 70 15.84 -10.09 0.66
C GLN A 70 15.94 -10.91 1.95
N LEU A 71 17.14 -11.40 2.24
CA LEU A 71 17.46 -11.93 3.56
C LEU A 71 17.53 -10.77 4.56
N PRO A 72 17.14 -10.98 5.83
CA PRO A 72 17.30 -9.97 6.86
C PRO A 72 18.77 -9.53 6.94
N ALA A 73 19.05 -8.30 6.53
CA ALA A 73 20.35 -7.67 6.67
C ALA A 73 20.30 -6.64 7.81
N GLY A 74 21.43 -6.47 8.49
CA GLY A 74 21.58 -5.40 9.47
C GLY A 74 21.73 -4.06 8.77
N GLY A 75 20.91 -3.09 9.16
CA GLY A 75 20.90 -1.75 8.58
C GLY A 75 19.89 -1.59 7.45
N GLY A 76 19.15 -0.48 7.48
CA GLY A 76 18.23 -0.06 6.44
C GLY A 76 18.43 1.41 6.13
N PRO A 77 17.75 1.96 5.11
CA PRO A 77 17.84 3.38 4.82
C PRO A 77 17.43 4.23 6.04
N PRO A 78 17.94 5.49 6.15
CA PRO A 78 17.56 6.42 7.22
C PRO A 78 16.11 6.95 7.07
N TRP A 79 15.30 6.28 6.25
CA TRP A 79 13.94 6.64 5.91
C TRP A 79 13.06 5.40 5.76
N GLY A 80 11.75 5.61 5.86
CA GLY A 80 10.71 4.63 5.57
C GLY A 80 9.57 5.28 4.79
N VAL A 81 8.47 4.56 4.65
CA VAL A 81 7.32 5.02 3.85
C VAL A 81 6.03 4.70 4.58
N LEU A 82 5.19 5.72 4.81
CA LEU A 82 3.78 5.52 5.11
C LEU A 82 3.02 5.31 3.80
N ARG A 83 2.04 4.41 3.80
CA ARG A 83 1.37 3.94 2.59
C ARG A 83 -0.14 3.93 2.83
N TYR A 84 -0.89 4.27 1.79
CA TYR A 84 -2.34 4.20 1.81
C TYR A 84 -2.85 3.81 0.42
N THR A 85 -3.57 2.69 0.32
CA THR A 85 -4.20 2.25 -0.93
C THR A 85 -5.51 2.99 -1.18
N VAL A 86 -5.64 3.54 -2.37
CA VAL A 86 -6.89 4.06 -2.95
C VAL A 86 -7.20 3.31 -4.25
N GLU A 87 -8.28 3.70 -4.94
CA GLU A 87 -8.79 2.97 -6.11
C GLU A 87 -7.73 2.70 -7.17
N ASN A 88 -7.09 3.75 -7.67
CA ASN A 88 -6.21 3.62 -8.82
C ASN A 88 -4.72 3.78 -8.48
N SER A 89 -4.38 4.02 -7.21
CA SER A 89 -3.01 4.32 -6.79
C SER A 89 -2.70 3.87 -5.37
N PHE A 90 -1.40 3.77 -5.09
CA PHE A 90 -0.85 3.82 -3.75
C PHE A 90 -0.43 5.26 -3.46
N VAL A 91 -0.95 5.85 -2.40
CA VAL A 91 -0.41 7.11 -1.87
C VAL A 91 0.71 6.77 -0.89
N LEU A 92 1.90 7.30 -1.17
CA LEU A 92 3.13 7.05 -0.45
C LEU A 92 3.62 8.34 0.17
N CYS A 93 4.22 8.26 1.36
CA CYS A 93 4.89 9.40 1.97
C CYS A 93 6.19 8.95 2.64
N LYS A 94 7.33 9.48 2.17
CA LYS A 94 8.65 9.16 2.70
C LYS A 94 8.82 9.86 4.05
N VAL A 95 9.26 9.12 5.06
CA VAL A 95 9.43 9.61 6.43
C VAL A 95 10.80 9.24 6.98
N LEU A 96 11.26 9.94 8.01
CA LEU A 96 12.52 9.63 8.69
C LEU A 96 12.37 8.42 9.62
N THR A 97 13.44 7.62 9.77
CA THR A 97 13.49 6.53 10.77
C THR A 97 14.16 6.92 12.08
N GLY A 98 14.91 8.03 12.09
CA GLY A 98 15.64 8.56 13.25
C GLY A 98 15.85 10.08 13.16
N GLY A 99 16.46 10.67 14.19
CA GLY A 99 16.77 12.09 14.25
C GLY A 99 15.71 12.96 14.95
N PRO A 100 16.03 14.23 15.24
CA PRO A 100 15.19 15.12 16.05
C PRO A 100 13.84 15.43 15.38
N ASP A 101 13.81 15.52 14.05
CA ASP A 101 12.60 15.88 13.30
C ASP A 101 11.69 14.68 12.98
N ARG A 102 12.13 13.46 13.32
CA ARG A 102 11.42 12.22 12.97
C ARG A 102 9.94 12.26 13.35
N THR A 103 9.65 12.62 14.59
CA THR A 103 8.27 12.67 15.10
C THR A 103 7.42 13.64 14.28
N ALA A 104 7.92 14.85 14.08
CA ALA A 104 7.21 15.89 13.34
C ALA A 104 6.94 15.46 11.89
N VAL A 105 7.93 14.87 11.21
CA VAL A 105 7.80 14.37 9.83
C VAL A 105 6.78 13.25 9.74
N VAL A 106 6.85 12.24 10.60
CA VAL A 106 5.92 11.10 10.58
C VAL A 106 4.49 11.54 10.85
N ARG A 107 4.25 12.42 11.83
CA ARG A 107 2.90 12.93 12.11
C ARG A 107 2.35 13.81 10.99
N THR A 108 3.20 14.64 10.39
CA THR A 108 2.81 15.48 9.23
C THR A 108 2.42 14.60 8.05
N ALA A 109 3.20 13.56 7.76
CA ALA A 109 2.86 12.57 6.74
C ALA A 109 1.51 11.88 7.02
N ALA A 110 1.30 11.42 8.25
CA ALA A 110 0.04 10.79 8.65
C ALA A 110 -1.16 11.75 8.51
N ARG A 111 -1.00 13.04 8.87
CA ARG A 111 -2.04 14.07 8.65
C ARG A 111 -2.34 14.26 7.18
N ARG A 112 -1.32 14.37 6.33
CA ARG A 112 -1.50 14.51 4.87
C ARG A 112 -2.31 13.33 4.30
N ILE A 113 -1.98 12.10 4.69
CA ILE A 113 -2.75 10.90 4.32
C ILE A 113 -4.20 10.96 4.86
N ARG A 114 -4.38 11.36 6.12
CA ARG A 114 -5.72 11.51 6.74
C ARG A 114 -6.59 12.55 6.02
N HIS A 115 -5.98 13.56 5.42
CA HIS A 115 -6.66 14.63 4.68
C HIS A 115 -6.95 14.29 3.21
N LEU A 116 -6.56 13.11 2.72
CA LEU A 116 -6.99 12.64 1.41
C LEU A 116 -8.52 12.55 1.35
N ALA A 117 -9.11 12.95 0.22
CA ALA A 117 -10.54 12.79 -0.01
C ALA A 117 -10.99 11.31 0.11
N ASP A 118 -10.11 10.40 -0.29
CA ASP A 118 -10.31 8.94 -0.22
C ASP A 118 -9.97 8.33 1.15
N PHE A 119 -9.69 9.15 2.17
CA PHE A 119 -9.50 8.63 3.52
C PHE A 119 -10.84 8.11 4.08
N ARG A 120 -10.94 6.80 4.30
CA ARG A 120 -12.21 6.11 4.62
C ARG A 120 -12.60 6.19 6.10
N GLY A 121 -11.81 6.86 6.93
CA GLY A 121 -12.06 7.03 8.36
C GLY A 121 -11.54 5.89 9.23
N ALA A 122 -11.30 6.20 10.52
CA ALA A 122 -10.69 5.29 11.50
C ALA A 122 -11.47 3.98 11.73
N ALA A 123 -12.76 3.95 11.43
CA ALA A 123 -13.59 2.75 11.57
C ALA A 123 -13.42 1.76 10.39
N ALA A 124 -12.77 2.17 9.28
CA ALA A 124 -12.66 1.33 8.09
C ALA A 124 -11.73 0.12 8.31
N SER A 125 -10.59 0.31 8.97
CA SER A 125 -9.72 -0.76 9.46
C SER A 125 -8.80 -0.27 10.58
N ALA A 126 -8.10 -1.21 11.24
CA ALA A 126 -7.08 -0.87 12.23
C ALA A 126 -5.89 -0.09 11.63
N GLY A 127 -5.65 -0.18 10.32
CA GLY A 127 -4.65 0.65 9.63
C GLY A 127 -5.04 2.13 9.58
N GLU A 128 -6.30 2.44 9.28
CA GLU A 128 -6.83 3.82 9.33
C GLU A 128 -6.87 4.35 10.75
N ALA A 129 -7.27 3.52 11.71
CA ALA A 129 -7.25 3.91 13.12
C ALA A 129 -5.85 4.33 13.55
N TRP A 130 -4.83 3.53 13.21
CA TRP A 130 -3.44 3.87 13.50
C TRP A 130 -2.97 5.15 12.81
N LEU A 131 -3.30 5.35 11.53
CA LEU A 131 -2.96 6.59 10.80
C LEU A 131 -3.59 7.81 11.46
N ARG A 132 -4.85 7.71 11.91
CA ARG A 132 -5.54 8.77 12.64
C ARG A 132 -4.85 9.06 13.98
N ASP A 133 -4.57 8.04 14.78
CA ASP A 133 -3.94 8.20 16.10
C ASP A 133 -2.53 8.82 15.95
N CYS A 134 -1.78 8.39 14.94
CA CYS A 134 -0.49 8.97 14.60
C CYS A 134 -0.62 10.44 14.18
N ALA A 135 -1.61 10.79 13.36
CA ALA A 135 -1.86 12.17 12.94
C ALA A 135 -2.24 13.10 14.11
N ASP A 136 -3.00 12.58 15.08
CA ASP A 136 -3.62 13.37 16.15
C ASP A 136 -2.72 13.57 17.38
N GLY A 137 -1.68 12.75 17.56
CA GLY A 137 -0.78 12.90 18.70
C GLY A 137 0.12 14.14 18.65
N SER A 138 0.75 14.43 19.80
CA SER A 138 1.59 15.61 20.01
C SER A 138 2.85 15.62 19.15
N MET A 139 3.20 16.78 18.58
CA MET A 139 4.41 16.95 17.76
C MET A 139 5.71 16.75 18.55
N ALA A 140 5.68 16.95 19.86
CA ALA A 140 6.85 16.81 20.74
C ALA A 140 7.04 15.37 21.26
N ASP A 141 6.05 14.49 21.06
CA ASP A 141 6.05 13.13 21.60
C ASP A 141 6.11 12.09 20.48
N SER A 142 7.05 11.16 20.60
CA SER A 142 7.24 10.05 19.67
C SER A 142 6.25 8.90 19.87
N GLU A 143 5.48 8.88 20.95
CA GLU A 143 4.47 7.86 21.20
C GLU A 143 3.45 7.81 20.05
N GLY A 144 3.16 6.60 19.55
CA GLY A 144 2.19 6.41 18.46
C GLY A 144 2.71 6.74 17.05
N THR A 145 3.94 7.25 16.88
CA THR A 145 4.49 7.45 15.51
C THR A 145 4.94 6.15 14.86
N GLY A 146 5.12 5.08 15.65
CA GLY A 146 5.43 3.73 15.19
C GLY A 146 6.85 3.50 14.66
N SER A 147 7.26 2.24 14.58
CA SER A 147 8.47 1.76 13.92
C SER A 147 8.21 1.33 12.47
N HIS A 148 9.27 0.99 11.73
CA HIS A 148 9.15 0.47 10.37
C HIS A 148 8.20 -0.73 10.27
N THR A 149 8.29 -1.68 11.21
CA THR A 149 7.39 -2.84 11.29
C THR A 149 5.94 -2.42 11.52
N GLN A 150 5.69 -1.40 12.35
CA GLN A 150 4.35 -0.89 12.58
C GLN A 150 3.79 -0.19 11.34
N TRP A 151 4.61 0.56 10.60
CA TRP A 151 4.21 1.18 9.33
C TRP A 151 3.82 0.14 8.27
N LEU A 152 4.64 -0.90 8.11
CA LEU A 152 4.33 -2.02 7.21
C LEU A 152 3.07 -2.76 7.62
N ARG A 153 2.90 -3.02 8.92
CA ARG A 153 1.70 -3.68 9.45
C ARG A 153 0.45 -2.84 9.21
N ALA A 154 0.47 -1.56 9.55
CA ALA A 154 -0.67 -0.66 9.35
C ALA A 154 -1.04 -0.55 7.87
N GLY A 155 -0.06 -0.36 6.99
CA GLY A 155 -0.28 -0.33 5.55
C GLY A 155 -0.82 -1.64 4.97
N SER A 156 -0.34 -2.80 5.46
CA SER A 156 -0.81 -4.10 4.99
C SER A 156 -2.26 -4.36 5.42
N ILE A 157 -2.59 -4.05 6.69
CA ILE A 157 -3.97 -4.14 7.19
C ILE A 157 -4.89 -3.21 6.39
N GLN A 158 -4.46 -1.97 6.14
CA GLN A 158 -5.22 -1.00 5.37
C GLN A 158 -5.47 -1.51 3.94
N HIS A 159 -4.43 -1.98 3.26
CA HIS A 159 -4.52 -2.47 1.89
C HIS A 159 -5.38 -3.72 1.77
N PHE A 160 -5.17 -4.74 2.61
CA PHE A 160 -5.99 -5.96 2.56
C PHE A 160 -7.46 -5.67 2.89
N THR A 161 -7.72 -4.78 3.84
CA THR A 161 -9.10 -4.35 4.11
C THR A 161 -9.70 -3.62 2.91
N TYR A 162 -8.91 -2.75 2.26
CA TYR A 162 -9.31 -2.04 1.07
C TYR A 162 -9.69 -3.01 -0.06
N VAL A 163 -8.80 -3.95 -0.39
CA VAL A 163 -8.99 -4.95 -1.46
C VAL A 163 -10.24 -5.80 -1.21
N VAL A 164 -10.40 -6.31 0.02
CA VAL A 164 -11.51 -7.22 0.35
C VAL A 164 -12.87 -6.51 0.39
N ARG A 165 -12.93 -5.28 0.90
CA ARG A 165 -14.22 -4.61 1.17
C ARG A 165 -14.66 -3.61 0.11
N TYR A 166 -13.72 -3.00 -0.61
CA TYR A 166 -14.00 -1.85 -1.48
C TYR A 166 -13.60 -2.09 -2.92
N ALA A 167 -12.52 -2.84 -3.16
CA ALA A 167 -12.06 -3.17 -4.51
C ALA A 167 -12.78 -4.40 -5.09
N TRP A 168 -13.11 -5.39 -4.25
CA TRP A 168 -13.80 -6.60 -4.70
C TRP A 168 -15.32 -6.38 -4.80
N ARG A 169 -15.86 -6.49 -6.02
CA ARG A 169 -17.30 -6.62 -6.26
C ARG A 169 -17.56 -7.98 -6.90
N PRO A 170 -18.35 -8.88 -6.26
CA PRO A 170 -18.81 -10.08 -6.94
C PRO A 170 -19.70 -9.66 -8.13
N ALA A 171 -19.52 -10.36 -9.25
CA ALA A 171 -20.43 -10.26 -10.39
C ALA A 171 -21.77 -10.93 -10.07
#